data_AF-A0A1G8A094-F1
#
_entry.id   AF-A0A1G8A094-F1
#
_cell.length_a   1.000
_cell.length_b   1.000
_cell.length_c   1.000
_cell.angle_alpha   90.00
_cell.angle_beta   90.00
_cell.angle_gamma   90.00
#
_symmetry.space_group_name_H-M   'P 1'
#
loop_
_entity.id
_entity.type
_entity.pdbx_description
1 polymer ?
#
loop_
_entity_poly.entity_id
_entity_poly.type
_entity_poly.pdbx_seq_one_letter_code
_entity_poly.pdbx_strand_id
1 'polypeptide(L)'
;MAGTSSRNPFDFDLGKMLGDLQVPGVDMETLLTSQRRNLEAVADANRLAYEGMQAVMQRQTEILRQAIEQANDAASSLVDSNDPQERAARQAQITKEAFERALSSVRELAELSAKSNNEVMNVLNARFSQVMDEISHAIATPAAGGAKGGAKK
;
A
#
# COMPACT_ATOMS: atom_id res chain seq x y z
N MET A 1 54.14 4.17 -14.29
CA MET A 1 52.89 4.30 -15.06
C MET A 1 51.96 3.16 -14.67
N ALA A 2 50.74 3.53 -14.22
CA ALA A 2 49.46 2.81 -14.17
C ALA A 2 49.41 1.29 -13.88
N GLY A 3 48.49 0.74 -13.08
CA GLY A 3 47.18 1.27 -12.70
C GLY A 3 46.78 0.84 -11.29
N THR A 4 46.27 1.80 -10.55
CA THR A 4 45.44 1.59 -9.37
C THR A 4 44.23 0.75 -9.77
N SER A 5 44.24 -0.54 -9.42
CA SER A 5 43.01 -1.34 -9.44
C SER A 5 42.09 -0.77 -8.37
N SER A 6 41.16 0.09 -8.80
CA SER A 6 40.08 0.60 -7.96
C SER A 6 39.26 -0.62 -7.52
N ARG A 7 39.50 -1.09 -6.29
CA ARG A 7 38.55 -1.98 -5.61
C ARG A 7 37.33 -1.15 -5.34
N ASN A 8 36.31 -1.28 -6.20
CA ASN A 8 35.01 -0.70 -5.95
C ASN A 8 34.42 -1.40 -4.71
N PRO A 9 34.13 -0.67 -3.61
CA PRO A 9 33.51 -1.24 -2.42
C PRO A 9 32.03 -1.65 -2.65
N PHE A 10 31.54 -1.49 -3.88
CA PHE A 10 30.20 -1.86 -4.35
C PHE A 10 30.24 -2.99 -5.39
N ASP A 11 31.40 -3.63 -5.62
CA ASP A 11 31.52 -4.77 -6.53
C ASP A 11 30.95 -6.02 -5.84
N PHE A 12 29.62 -6.07 -5.73
CA PHE A 12 28.87 -7.22 -5.27
C PHE A 12 28.86 -8.27 -6.39
N ASP A 13 29.86 -9.15 -6.37
CA ASP A 13 29.92 -10.32 -7.25
C ASP A 13 28.89 -11.36 -6.79
N LEU A 14 27.62 -11.12 -7.16
CA LEU A 14 26.48 -12.00 -6.90
C LEU A 14 26.75 -13.42 -7.42
N GLY A 15 27.52 -13.57 -8.50
CA GLY A 15 27.88 -14.87 -9.06
C GLY A 15 28.77 -15.70 -8.12
N LYS A 16 29.76 -15.07 -7.48
CA LYS A 16 30.57 -15.73 -6.44
C LYS A 16 29.80 -15.99 -5.16
N MET A 17 28.97 -15.05 -4.71
CA MET A 17 28.15 -15.27 -3.51
C MET A 17 27.15 -16.41 -3.71
N LEU A 18 26.50 -16.51 -4.88
CA LEU A 18 25.60 -17.63 -5.21
C LEU A 18 26.36 -18.95 -5.39
N GLY A 19 27.57 -18.92 -5.96
CA GLY A 19 28.42 -20.09 -6.13
C GLY A 19 28.89 -20.69 -4.80
N ASP A 20 29.24 -19.83 -3.83
CA ASP A 20 29.68 -20.23 -2.48
C ASP A 20 28.50 -20.51 -1.54
N LEU A 21 27.28 -20.06 -1.87
CA LEU A 21 26.02 -20.35 -1.17
C LEU A 21 25.28 -21.57 -1.73
N GLN A 22 25.94 -22.51 -2.41
CA GLN A 22 25.33 -23.82 -2.66
C GLN A 22 25.09 -24.53 -1.32
N VAL A 23 23.99 -24.17 -0.65
CA VAL A 23 23.49 -24.81 0.55
C VAL A 23 22.79 -26.09 0.09
N PRO A 24 23.32 -27.28 0.41
CA PRO A 24 22.69 -28.53 0.00
C PRO A 24 21.23 -28.57 0.49
N GLY A 25 20.28 -28.73 -0.44
CA GLY A 25 18.84 -28.77 -0.13
C GLY A 25 18.08 -27.45 -0.35
N VAL A 26 18.73 -26.38 -0.81
CA VAL A 26 18.05 -25.11 -1.14
C VAL A 26 17.89 -24.97 -2.66
N ASP A 27 16.65 -24.77 -3.12
CA ASP A 27 16.35 -24.51 -4.52
C ASP A 27 16.48 -23.02 -4.86
N MET A 28 17.51 -22.69 -5.64
CA MET A 28 17.81 -21.32 -6.06
C MET A 28 16.75 -20.73 -7.00
N GLU A 29 16.06 -21.57 -7.80
CA GLU A 29 14.97 -21.11 -8.66
C GLU A 29 13.77 -20.67 -7.82
N THR A 30 13.46 -21.44 -6.77
CA THR A 30 12.45 -21.09 -5.77
C THR A 30 12.81 -19.80 -5.01
N LEU A 31 14.07 -19.60 -4.63
CA LEU A 31 14.51 -18.34 -3.99
C LEU A 31 14.38 -17.12 -4.91
N LEU A 32 14.82 -17.23 -6.17
CA LEU A 32 14.69 -16.14 -7.14
C LEU A 32 13.21 -15.81 -7.41
N THR A 33 12.37 -16.84 -7.52
CA THR A 33 10.92 -16.68 -7.66
C THR A 33 10.31 -15.99 -6.43
N SER A 34 10.72 -16.40 -5.22
CA SER A 34 10.29 -15.76 -3.96
C SER A 34 10.69 -14.28 -3.91
N GLN A 35 11.91 -13.94 -4.32
CA GLN A 35 12.35 -12.54 -4.37
C GLN A 35 11.59 -11.72 -5.41
N ARG A 36 11.30 -12.30 -6.57
CA ARG A 36 10.44 -11.65 -7.56
C ARG A 36 9.05 -11.36 -6.99
N ARG A 37 8.43 -12.34 -6.31
CA ARG A 37 7.13 -12.17 -5.65
C ARG A 37 7.17 -11.11 -4.55
N ASN A 38 8.27 -10.99 -3.81
CA ASN A 38 8.44 -9.92 -2.82
C ASN A 38 8.43 -8.54 -3.48
N LEU A 39 9.12 -8.38 -4.62
CA LEU A 39 9.14 -7.13 -5.37
C LEU A 39 7.75 -6.79 -5.94
N GLU A 40 7.04 -7.79 -6.46
CA GLU A 40 5.66 -7.62 -6.96
C GLU A 40 4.72 -7.19 -5.82
N ALA A 41 4.79 -7.81 -4.65
CA ALA A 41 3.98 -7.44 -3.49
C ALA A 41 4.25 -6.00 -3.00
N VAL A 42 5.52 -5.57 -2.99
CA VAL A 42 5.88 -4.18 -2.64
C VAL A 42 5.39 -3.21 -3.71
N ALA A 43 5.48 -3.56 -4.98
CA ALA A 43 4.96 -2.73 -6.07
C ALA A 43 3.44 -2.57 -5.97
N ASP A 44 2.71 -3.65 -5.67
CA ASP A 44 1.26 -3.62 -5.49
C ASP A 44 0.85 -2.81 -4.25
N ALA A 45 1.57 -2.98 -3.13
CA ALA A 45 1.36 -2.17 -1.93
C ALA A 45 1.57 -0.67 -2.21
N ASN A 46 2.63 -0.31 -2.93
CA ASN A 46 2.88 1.07 -3.32
C ASN A 46 1.77 1.61 -4.24
N ARG A 47 1.34 0.80 -5.21
CA ARG A 47 0.23 1.17 -6.11
C ARG A 47 -1.05 1.47 -5.31
N LEU A 48 -1.43 0.58 -4.40
CA LEU A 48 -2.61 0.78 -3.54
C LEU A 48 -2.48 2.04 -2.67
N ALA A 49 -1.28 2.32 -2.14
CA ALA A 49 -1.04 3.55 -1.40
C ALA A 49 -1.22 4.81 -2.29
N TYR A 50 -0.75 4.78 -3.54
CA TYR A 50 -0.98 5.87 -4.49
C TYR A 50 -2.47 6.04 -4.85
N GLU A 51 -3.19 4.95 -5.08
CA GLU A 51 -4.63 4.96 -5.33
C GLU A 51 -5.40 5.54 -4.13
N GLY A 52 -5.02 5.17 -2.90
CA GLY A 52 -5.56 5.74 -1.67
C GLY A 52 -5.31 7.25 -1.54
N MET A 53 -4.09 7.71 -1.83
CA MET A 53 -3.77 9.14 -1.84
C MET A 53 -4.57 9.90 -2.90
N GLN A 54 -4.74 9.32 -4.09
CA GLN A 54 -5.56 9.90 -5.15
C GLN A 54 -7.03 10.01 -4.71
N ALA A 55 -7.58 8.98 -4.08
CA ALA A 55 -8.96 8.99 -3.58
C ALA A 55 -9.17 10.09 -2.53
N VAL A 56 -8.22 10.30 -1.61
CA VAL A 56 -8.26 11.40 -0.64
C VAL A 56 -8.24 12.76 -1.34
N MET A 57 -7.34 12.97 -2.31
CA MET A 57 -7.24 14.23 -3.05
C MET A 57 -8.51 14.54 -3.86
N GLN A 58 -9.09 13.53 -4.51
CA GLN A 58 -10.37 13.66 -5.21
C GLN A 58 -11.47 14.07 -4.22
N ARG A 59 -11.55 13.43 -3.05
CA ARG A 59 -12.56 13.78 -2.05
C ARG A 59 -12.37 15.20 -1.50
N GLN A 60 -11.13 15.64 -1.28
CA GLN A 60 -10.84 16.99 -0.81
C GLN A 60 -11.23 18.07 -1.83
N THR A 61 -11.07 17.78 -3.13
CA THR A 61 -11.54 18.65 -4.22
C THR A 61 -13.07 18.75 -4.25
N GLU A 62 -13.76 17.62 -4.06
CA GLU A 62 -15.22 17.58 -4.00
C GLU A 62 -15.76 18.36 -2.79
N ILE A 63 -15.15 18.19 -1.61
CA ILE A 63 -15.51 18.96 -0.40
C ILE A 63 -15.37 20.47 -0.65
N LEU A 64 -14.29 20.90 -1.31
CA LEU A 64 -14.07 22.31 -1.64
C LEU A 64 -15.15 22.84 -2.59
N ARG A 65 -15.48 22.10 -3.64
CA ARG A 65 -16.54 22.48 -4.58
C ARG A 65 -17.88 22.64 -3.87
N GLN A 66 -18.24 21.65 -3.05
CA GLN A 66 -19.46 21.67 -2.24
C GLN A 66 -19.50 22.87 -1.28
N ALA A 67 -18.37 23.24 -0.68
CA ALA A 67 -18.28 24.40 0.21
C ALA A 67 -18.51 25.73 -0.53
N ILE A 68 -17.99 25.88 -1.75
CA ILE A 68 -18.19 27.08 -2.58
C ILE A 68 -19.67 27.21 -3.00
N GLU A 69 -20.28 26.12 -3.47
CA GLU A 69 -21.70 26.10 -3.85
C GLU A 69 -22.59 26.50 -2.66
N GLN A 70 -22.32 25.95 -1.47
CA GLN A 70 -23.06 26.31 -0.26
C GLN A 70 -22.86 27.74 0.20
N ALA A 71 -21.65 28.29 0.07
CA ALA A 71 -21.40 29.68 0.43
C ALA A 71 -22.21 30.63 -0.45
N ASN A 72 -22.32 30.32 -1.75
CA ASN A 72 -23.17 31.07 -2.68
C ASN A 72 -24.66 30.94 -2.32
N ASP A 73 -25.14 29.72 -2.07
CA ASP A 73 -26.54 29.47 -1.70
C ASP A 73 -26.93 30.17 -0.40
N ALA A 74 -26.06 30.09 0.62
CA ALA A 74 -26.24 30.77 1.90
C ALA A 74 -26.31 32.29 1.70
N ALA A 75 -25.40 32.86 0.89
CA ALA A 75 -25.38 34.29 0.59
C ALA A 75 -26.67 34.74 -0.13
N SER A 76 -27.12 34.01 -1.15
CA SER A 76 -28.39 34.29 -1.84
C SER A 76 -29.59 34.20 -0.90
N SER A 77 -29.67 33.14 -0.10
CA SER A 77 -30.81 32.89 0.78
C SER A 77 -31.00 33.92 1.90
N LEU A 78 -29.92 34.60 2.32
CA LEU A 78 -29.95 35.65 3.33
C LEU A 78 -30.41 37.01 2.78
N VAL A 79 -30.26 37.23 1.48
CA VAL A 79 -30.69 38.45 0.78
C VAL A 79 -32.19 38.41 0.45
N ASP A 80 -32.77 37.21 0.30
CA ASP A 80 -34.15 37.01 -0.17
C ASP A 80 -35.26 37.28 0.88
N SER A 81 -34.95 37.44 2.17
CA SER A 81 -35.97 37.67 3.22
C SER A 81 -35.80 38.99 3.98
N ASN A 82 -36.90 39.76 4.05
CA ASN A 82 -37.00 41.01 4.81
C ASN A 82 -37.50 40.81 6.26
N ASP A 83 -37.84 39.58 6.66
CA ASP A 83 -38.34 39.26 8.01
C ASP A 83 -37.19 38.77 8.92
N PRO A 84 -36.94 39.44 10.07
CA PRO A 84 -35.93 39.00 11.04
C PRO A 84 -36.12 37.58 11.58
N GLN A 85 -37.36 37.11 11.78
CA GLN A 85 -37.63 35.75 12.29
C GLN A 85 -37.32 34.69 11.24
N GLU A 86 -37.68 34.93 9.98
CA GLU A 86 -37.38 34.02 8.87
C GLU A 86 -35.86 33.94 8.61
N ARG A 87 -35.16 35.07 8.72
CA ARG A 87 -33.69 35.12 8.65
C ARG A 87 -33.01 34.29 9.74
N ALA A 88 -33.49 34.40 10.98
CA ALA A 88 -32.96 33.62 12.10
C ALA A 88 -33.17 32.10 11.89
N ALA A 89 -34.35 31.70 11.40
CA ALA A 89 -34.64 30.30 11.07
C ALA A 89 -33.75 29.77 9.92
N ARG A 90 -33.57 30.56 8.85
CA ARG A 90 -32.66 30.21 7.74
C ARG A 90 -31.22 30.07 8.21
N GLN A 91 -30.74 30.97 9.07
CA GLN A 91 -29.38 30.90 9.59
C GLN A 91 -29.14 29.66 10.47
N ALA A 92 -30.13 29.28 11.28
CA ALA A 92 -30.09 28.03 12.05
C ALA A 92 -30.03 26.80 11.12
N GLN A 93 -30.83 26.80 10.04
CA GLN A 93 -30.83 25.73 9.05
C GLN A 93 -29.49 25.61 8.31
N ILE A 94 -28.93 26.73 7.82
CA ILE A 94 -27.60 26.77 7.17
C ILE A 94 -26.52 26.22 8.11
N THR A 95 -26.56 26.61 9.39
CA THR A 95 -25.60 26.15 10.40
C THR A 95 -25.72 24.65 10.64
N LYS A 96 -26.96 24.14 10.75
CA LYS A 96 -27.23 22.70 10.92
C LYS A 96 -26.69 21.90 9.73
N GLU A 97 -27.00 22.32 8.51
CA GLU A 97 -26.55 21.63 7.30
C GLU A 97 -25.02 21.65 7.17
N ALA A 98 -24.37 22.77 7.48
CA ALA A 98 -22.91 22.87 7.49
C ALA A 98 -22.28 21.87 8.48
N PHE A 99 -22.87 21.72 9.67
CA PHE A 99 -22.40 20.76 10.67
C PHE A 99 -22.57 19.30 10.21
N GLU A 100 -23.74 18.94 9.69
CA GLU A 100 -24.02 17.58 9.18
C GLU A 100 -23.06 17.19 8.05
N ARG A 101 -22.75 18.12 7.15
CA ARG A 101 -21.81 17.90 6.04
C ARG A 101 -20.36 17.80 6.49
N ALA A 102 -19.93 18.63 7.44
CA ALA A 102 -18.61 18.52 8.03
C ALA A 102 -18.41 17.13 8.67
N LEU A 103 -19.42 16.65 9.41
CA LEU A 103 -19.39 15.32 10.01
C LEU A 103 -19.35 14.20 8.95
N SER A 104 -20.12 14.31 7.86
CA SER A 104 -20.05 13.37 6.73
C SER A 104 -18.66 13.34 6.12
N SER A 105 -18.09 14.51 5.84
CA SER A 105 -16.76 14.65 5.24
C SER A 105 -15.67 14.01 6.12
N VAL A 106 -15.73 14.19 7.44
CA VAL A 106 -14.79 13.56 8.37
C VAL A 106 -14.93 12.04 8.37
N ARG A 107 -16.16 11.50 8.35
CA ARG A 107 -16.41 10.05 8.29
C ARG A 107 -15.85 9.44 7.01
N GLU A 108 -16.15 10.04 5.87
CA GLU A 108 -15.70 9.54 4.58
C GLU A 108 -14.16 9.59 4.44
N LEU A 109 -13.52 10.65 4.92
CA LEU A 109 -12.06 10.73 4.95
C LEU A 109 -11.44 9.66 5.88
N ALA A 110 -12.08 9.40 7.04
CA ALA A 110 -11.63 8.34 7.94
C ALA A 110 -11.79 6.95 7.30
N GLU A 111 -12.90 6.70 6.61
CA GLU A 111 -13.16 5.45 5.88
C GLU A 111 -12.15 5.24 4.75
N LEU A 112 -11.88 6.27 3.93
CA LEU A 112 -10.88 6.20 2.86
C LEU A 112 -9.49 5.89 3.40
N SER A 113 -9.09 6.57 4.48
CA SER A 113 -7.79 6.33 5.14
C SER A 113 -7.68 4.93 5.72
N ALA A 114 -8.71 4.47 6.44
CA ALA A 114 -8.76 3.13 7.01
C ALA A 114 -8.73 2.05 5.92
N LYS A 115 -9.48 2.24 4.83
CA LYS A 115 -9.51 1.32 3.70
C LYS A 115 -8.14 1.20 3.03
N SER A 116 -7.51 2.33 2.70
CA SER A 116 -6.19 2.36 2.07
C SER A 116 -5.14 1.63 2.92
N ASN A 117 -5.14 1.86 4.23
CA ASN A 117 -4.20 1.19 5.14
C ASN A 117 -4.47 -0.32 5.22
N ASN A 118 -5.73 -0.74 5.30
CA ASN A 118 -6.10 -2.15 5.35
C ASN A 118 -5.72 -2.89 4.06
N GLU A 119 -5.95 -2.31 2.89
CA GLU A 119 -5.61 -2.94 1.60
C GLU A 119 -4.10 -3.16 1.46
N VAL A 120 -3.28 -2.17 1.82
CA VAL A 120 -1.81 -2.31 1.87
C VAL A 120 -1.39 -3.40 2.85
N MET A 121 -1.92 -3.38 4.07
CA MET A 121 -1.57 -4.38 5.09
C MET A 121 -2.00 -5.80 4.71
N ASN A 122 -3.12 -5.96 4.00
CA ASN A 122 -3.56 -7.25 3.51
C ASN A 122 -2.58 -7.85 2.50
N VAL A 123 -2.06 -7.04 1.56
CA VAL A 123 -1.04 -7.49 0.59
C VAL A 123 0.24 -7.92 1.31
N LEU A 124 0.71 -7.11 2.26
CA LEU A 124 1.93 -7.41 3.01
C LEU A 124 1.76 -8.66 3.90
N ASN A 125 0.62 -8.80 4.57
CA ASN A 125 0.33 -9.97 5.40
C ASN A 125 0.22 -11.25 4.56
N ALA A 126 -0.48 -11.19 3.42
CA ALA A 126 -0.57 -12.32 2.49
C ALA A 126 0.82 -12.76 2.01
N ARG A 127 1.69 -11.80 1.67
CA ARG A 127 3.05 -12.13 1.26
C ARG A 127 3.86 -12.72 2.42
N PHE A 128 3.74 -12.17 3.62
CA PHE A 128 4.40 -12.71 4.80
C PHE A 128 4.01 -14.17 5.06
N SER A 129 2.71 -14.50 5.02
CA SER A 129 2.24 -15.89 5.16
C SER A 129 2.82 -16.80 4.08
N GLN A 130 2.82 -16.37 2.82
CA GLN A 130 3.40 -17.14 1.73
C GLN A 130 4.91 -17.38 1.90
N VAL A 131 5.67 -16.40 2.43
CA VAL A 131 7.09 -16.58 2.75
C VAL A 131 7.28 -17.66 3.83
N MET A 132 6.43 -17.70 4.85
CA MET A 132 6.49 -18.74 5.88
C MET A 132 6.17 -20.13 5.32
N ASP A 133 5.23 -20.22 4.37
CA ASP A 133 4.91 -21.47 3.67
C ASP A 133 6.07 -21.94 2.77
N GLU A 134 6.70 -21.01 2.06
CA GLU A 134 7.88 -21.24 1.22
C GLU A 134 9.06 -21.75 2.05
N ILE A 135 9.33 -21.16 3.22
CA ILE A 135 10.35 -21.63 4.17
C ILE A 135 10.02 -23.03 4.68
N SER A 136 8.77 -23.27 5.04
CA SER A 136 8.31 -24.58 5.53
C SER A 136 8.48 -25.67 4.46
N HIS A 137 8.17 -25.36 3.20
CA HIS A 137 8.39 -26.28 2.07
C HIS A 137 9.87 -26.53 1.78
N ALA A 138 10.70 -25.49 1.88
CA ALA A 138 12.15 -25.62 1.70
C ALA A 138 12.78 -26.54 2.76
N ILE A 139 12.29 -26.51 4.00
CA ILE A 139 12.78 -27.36 5.10
C ILE A 139 12.20 -28.79 5.01
N ALA A 140 10.97 -28.95 4.53
CA ALA A 140 10.29 -30.25 4.44
C ALA A 140 10.73 -31.10 3.24
N THR A 141 11.48 -30.55 2.28
CA THR A 141 11.96 -31.29 1.10
C THR A 141 13.35 -31.86 1.37
N PRO A 142 13.52 -33.16 1.69
CA PRO A 142 14.85 -33.74 1.78
C PRO A 142 15.49 -33.73 0.39
N ALA A 143 16.77 -33.37 0.32
CA ALA A 143 17.56 -33.39 -0.91
C ALA A 143 17.39 -34.73 -1.64
N ALA A 144 16.62 -34.74 -2.73
CA ALA A 144 16.40 -35.91 -3.55
C ALA A 144 17.68 -36.20 -4.34
N GLY A 145 18.63 -36.90 -3.73
CA GLY A 145 19.91 -37.20 -4.38
C GLY A 145 20.91 -37.97 -3.51
N GLY A 146 20.51 -39.10 -2.93
CA GLY A 146 21.43 -39.90 -2.11
C GLY A 146 21.01 -41.35 -1.88
N ALA A 147 20.25 -41.96 -2.79
CA ALA A 147 19.95 -43.39 -2.71
C ALA A 147 19.82 -43.97 -4.12
N LYS A 148 20.95 -44.40 -4.71
CA LYS A 148 21.01 -45.52 -5.67
C LYS A 148 22.47 -45.86 -6.03
N GLY A 149 22.84 -47.12 -5.77
CA GLY A 149 24.03 -47.81 -6.30
C GLY A 149 25.07 -48.10 -5.22
N GLY A 150 25.40 -49.33 -4.84
CA GLY A 150 24.97 -50.64 -5.29
C GLY A 150 25.77 -51.68 -4.51
N ALA A 151 25.09 -52.64 -3.91
CA ALA A 151 25.72 -53.88 -3.48
C ALA A 151 26.18 -54.65 -4.73
N LYS A 152 27.45 -55.06 -4.79
CA LYS A 152 27.89 -56.42 -5.14
C LYS A 152 29.42 -56.54 -5.26
N LYS A 153 29.94 -57.44 -4.43
CA LYS A 153 31.16 -58.25 -4.51
C LYS A 153 32.51 -57.57 -4.68
#